data_AF-A0A103EHY5-F1
#
_entry.id   AF-A0A103EHY5-F1
#
_cell.length_a   1.000
_cell.length_b   1.000
_cell.length_c   1.000
_cell.angle_alpha   90.00
_cell.angle_beta   90.00
_cell.angle_gamma   90.00
#
_symmetry.space_group_name_H-M   'P 1'
#
loop_
_entity.id
_entity.type
_entity.pdbx_description
1 polymer ?
#
loop_
_entity_poly.entity_id
_entity_poly.type
_entity_poly.pdbx_seq_one_letter_code
_entity_poly.pdbx_strand_id
1 'polypeptide(L)'
;MKRTGFKRKTHSPFSSLTRTSTLKRQKAIVRRIKKPTVAEGSKYLAACRGEACYLRVPGVCRLNPMDETVVPCHSNQARHGKAGAMKAKNEFTVPGCNACHAWIDQNRVGAPKQVKFDVWNRAYERWEPVRARKMGLEVGSAA
;
A
#
# COMPACT_ATOMS: atom_id res chain seq x y z
N MET A 1 -9.30 -3.36 36.47
CA MET A 1 -8.13 -3.10 37.34
C MET A 1 -7.24 -2.05 36.68
N LYS A 2 -7.02 -0.88 37.33
CA LYS A 2 -6.15 0.19 36.80
C LYS A 2 -4.70 -0.25 36.99
N ARG A 3 -3.92 -0.40 35.90
CA ARG A 3 -2.49 -0.72 36.00
C ARG A 3 -1.76 0.47 36.61
N THR A 4 -1.10 0.28 37.74
CA THR A 4 -0.19 1.27 38.31
C THR A 4 1.09 1.31 37.45
N GLY A 5 1.52 2.52 37.07
CA GLY A 5 2.72 2.70 36.26
C GLY A 5 3.99 2.27 37.00
N PHE A 6 5.03 1.93 36.24
CA PHE A 6 6.33 1.53 36.76
C PHE A 6 6.97 2.70 37.54
N LYS A 7 7.06 2.58 38.87
CA LYS A 7 7.73 3.58 39.73
C LYS A 7 9.23 3.32 39.76
N ARG A 8 10.03 4.33 39.44
CA ARG A 8 11.51 4.26 39.51
C ARG A 8 11.97 4.27 40.97
N LYS A 9 12.98 3.44 41.30
CA LYS A 9 13.62 3.41 42.62
C LYS A 9 14.61 4.57 42.74
N THR A 10 14.47 5.39 43.78
CA THR A 10 15.22 6.64 44.02
C THR A 10 16.72 6.46 44.24
N HIS A 11 17.20 5.24 44.46
CA HIS A 11 18.62 4.93 44.77
C HIS A 11 19.19 3.76 43.96
N SER A 12 18.70 3.55 42.73
CA SER A 12 19.35 2.56 41.85
C SER A 12 20.81 2.97 41.58
N PRO A 13 21.78 2.05 41.63
CA PRO A 13 23.18 2.34 41.24
C PRO A 13 23.30 2.81 39.78
N PHE A 14 22.26 2.61 38.97
CA PHE A 14 22.17 3.11 37.59
C PHE A 14 21.50 4.50 37.47
N SER A 15 21.12 5.13 38.59
CA SER A 15 20.48 6.46 38.61
C SER A 15 21.36 7.56 38.03
N SER A 16 22.69 7.43 38.12
CA SER A 16 23.68 8.35 37.55
C SER A 16 23.95 8.12 36.05
N LEU A 17 23.65 6.92 35.51
CA LEU A 17 23.81 6.60 34.09
C LEU A 17 22.68 7.20 33.23
N THR A 18 21.56 7.56 33.85
CA THR A 18 20.47 8.23 33.15
C THR A 18 20.75 9.73 33.10
N ARG A 19 21.36 10.19 32.00
CA ARG A 19 21.43 11.61 31.69
C ARG A 19 20.00 12.17 31.64
N THR A 20 19.63 12.99 32.62
CA THR A 20 18.34 13.71 32.67
C THR A 20 18.25 14.76 31.58
N SER A 21 19.39 15.25 31.09
CA SER A 21 19.45 16.24 30.03
C SER A 21 19.22 15.60 28.66
N THR A 22 18.25 16.13 27.93
CA THR A 22 18.09 15.88 26.50
C THR A 22 19.42 16.20 25.82
N LEU A 23 20.03 15.22 25.12
CA LEU A 23 21.24 15.46 24.35
C LEU A 23 20.95 16.59 23.35
N LYS A 24 21.59 17.75 23.55
CA LYS A 24 21.53 18.86 22.61
C LYS A 24 22.11 18.38 21.30
N ARG A 25 21.27 18.37 20.28
CA ARG A 25 21.68 17.85 18.99
C ARG A 25 22.61 18.86 18.32
N GLN A 26 23.79 18.41 17.93
CA GLN A 26 24.80 19.28 17.33
C GLN A 26 24.47 19.70 15.88
N LYS A 27 23.57 18.98 15.19
CA LYS A 27 23.18 19.25 13.80
C LYS A 27 21.68 19.05 13.59
N ALA A 28 21.08 19.80 12.65
CA ALA A 28 19.67 19.65 12.27
C ALA A 28 19.34 18.23 11.72
N ILE A 29 18.06 17.80 11.77
CA ILE A 29 17.65 16.60 10.97
C ILE A 29 17.72 17.12 9.54
N VAL A 30 18.79 16.74 8.84
CA VAL A 30 18.81 16.87 7.39
C VAL A 30 18.04 15.68 6.84
N ARG A 31 17.03 15.95 6.02
CA ARG A 31 16.26 14.90 5.35
C ARG A 31 17.20 14.19 4.39
N ARG A 32 17.46 12.91 4.61
CA ARG A 32 18.22 12.10 3.64
C ARG A 32 17.41 12.07 2.34
N ILE A 33 17.98 12.61 1.26
CA ILE A 33 17.41 12.45 -0.08
C ILE A 33 17.52 10.96 -0.42
N LYS A 34 16.39 10.23 -0.34
CA LYS A 34 16.34 8.85 -0.80
C LYS A 34 16.47 8.88 -2.32
N LYS A 35 17.57 8.36 -2.86
CA LYS A 35 17.65 8.05 -4.28
C LYS A 35 16.52 7.05 -4.58
N PRO A 36 15.64 7.31 -5.56
CA PRO A 36 14.62 6.35 -5.93
C PRO A 36 15.32 5.06 -6.38
N THR A 37 15.13 3.99 -5.62
CA THR A 37 15.83 2.73 -5.83
C THR A 37 15.38 1.98 -7.09
N VAL A 38 14.25 2.38 -7.71
CA VAL A 38 13.73 1.70 -8.91
C VAL A 38 12.98 2.70 -9.80
N ALA A 39 13.63 3.18 -10.87
CA ALA A 39 12.93 3.91 -11.95
C ALA A 39 11.95 2.98 -12.70
N GLU A 40 12.26 1.69 -12.76
CA GLU A 40 11.59 0.68 -13.60
C GLU A 40 10.13 0.38 -13.22
N GLY A 41 9.71 0.68 -11.98
CA GLY A 41 8.38 0.36 -11.46
C GLY A 41 7.40 1.53 -11.37
N SER A 42 7.86 2.77 -11.50
CA SER A 42 7.03 3.98 -11.27
C SER A 42 5.98 4.17 -12.37
N LYS A 43 6.28 3.72 -13.60
CA LYS A 43 5.37 3.76 -14.76
C LYS A 43 4.05 3.02 -14.50
N TYR A 44 4.09 1.88 -13.83
CA TYR A 44 2.89 1.10 -13.49
C TYR A 44 1.99 1.85 -12.50
N LEU A 45 2.59 2.51 -11.50
CA LEU A 45 1.85 3.32 -10.53
C LEU A 45 1.28 4.59 -11.16
N ALA A 46 2.05 5.23 -12.04
CA ALA A 46 1.60 6.39 -12.80
C ALA A 46 0.44 6.04 -13.74
N ALA A 47 0.44 4.84 -14.33
CA ALA A 47 -0.64 4.36 -15.19
C ALA A 47 -1.99 4.30 -14.47
N CYS A 48 -2.03 4.14 -13.15
CA CYS A 48 -3.30 4.12 -12.40
C CYS A 48 -3.89 5.51 -12.10
N ARG A 49 -3.12 6.60 -12.30
CA ARG A 49 -3.61 7.96 -12.01
C ARG A 49 -4.60 8.41 -13.08
N GLY A 50 -5.69 9.04 -12.63
CA GLY A 50 -6.76 9.57 -13.49
C GLY A 50 -7.68 8.50 -14.08
N GLU A 51 -7.55 7.24 -13.64
CA GLU A 51 -8.39 6.14 -14.11
C GLU A 51 -9.64 5.98 -13.23
N ALA A 52 -10.70 5.42 -13.80
CA ALA A 52 -11.84 4.97 -13.02
C ALA A 52 -11.47 3.79 -12.11
N CYS A 53 -12.27 3.51 -11.06
CA CYS A 53 -12.05 2.32 -10.24
C CYS A 53 -12.30 1.03 -11.04
N TYR A 54 -11.29 0.16 -11.12
CA TYR A 54 -11.38 -1.16 -11.77
C TYR A 54 -11.79 -2.28 -10.82
N LEU A 55 -11.59 -2.11 -9.50
CA LEU A 55 -12.00 -3.08 -8.49
C LEU A 55 -13.52 -3.28 -8.49
N ARG A 56 -14.30 -2.20 -8.60
CA ARG A 56 -15.77 -2.20 -8.70
C ARG A 56 -16.46 -3.19 -7.76
N VAL A 57 -16.01 -3.26 -6.50
CA VAL A 57 -16.56 -4.16 -5.48
C VAL A 57 -18.05 -3.84 -5.29
N PRO A 58 -18.97 -4.81 -5.51
CA PRO A 58 -20.41 -4.58 -5.34
C PRO A 58 -20.76 -4.11 -3.92
N GLY A 59 -21.62 -3.10 -3.81
CA GLY A 59 -22.04 -2.51 -2.53
C GLY A 59 -20.97 -1.67 -1.81
N VAL A 60 -19.74 -1.59 -2.34
CA VAL A 60 -18.63 -0.79 -1.76
C VAL A 60 -18.18 0.31 -2.71
N CYS A 61 -18.15 0.03 -4.02
CA CYS A 61 -17.74 1.00 -5.01
C CYS A 61 -18.84 2.03 -5.29
N ARG A 62 -18.48 3.32 -5.30
CA ARG A 62 -19.37 4.40 -5.74
C ARG A 62 -19.57 4.46 -7.26
N LEU A 63 -18.78 3.72 -8.02
CA LEU A 63 -18.80 3.69 -9.50
C LEU A 63 -18.66 5.09 -10.15
N ASN A 64 -18.07 6.06 -9.44
CA ASN A 64 -17.81 7.39 -9.99
C ASN A 64 -16.60 7.33 -10.95
N PRO A 65 -16.75 7.67 -12.24
CA PRO A 65 -15.65 7.70 -13.21
C PRO A 65 -14.57 8.74 -12.87
N MET A 66 -14.95 9.84 -12.19
CA MET A 66 -14.07 10.96 -11.84
C MET A 66 -13.66 10.93 -10.35
N ASP A 67 -13.57 9.73 -9.78
CA ASP A 67 -13.22 9.57 -8.36
C ASP A 67 -11.73 9.87 -8.13
N GLU A 68 -11.43 11.07 -7.61
CA GLU A 68 -10.06 11.50 -7.28
C GLU A 68 -9.37 10.64 -6.21
N THR A 69 -10.13 9.78 -5.51
CA THR A 69 -9.55 8.84 -4.52
C THR A 69 -8.95 7.59 -5.15
N VAL A 70 -8.98 7.45 -6.47
CA VAL A 70 -8.41 6.30 -7.17
C VAL A 70 -6.89 6.29 -7.05
N VAL A 71 -6.36 5.18 -6.53
CA VAL A 71 -4.94 4.94 -6.31
C VAL A 71 -4.53 3.56 -6.82
N PRO A 72 -3.24 3.32 -7.13
CA PRO A 72 -2.75 1.99 -7.47
C PRO A 72 -2.89 1.04 -6.28
N CYS A 73 -3.69 0.00 -6.46
CA CYS A 73 -3.98 -1.04 -5.48
C CYS A 73 -3.18 -2.31 -5.80
N HIS A 74 -2.21 -2.66 -4.94
CA HIS A 74 -1.40 -3.87 -5.11
C HIS A 74 -2.21 -5.16 -4.88
N SER A 75 -1.79 -6.24 -5.52
CA SER A 75 -2.34 -7.57 -5.21
C SER A 75 -2.03 -8.01 -3.78
N ASN A 76 -2.98 -8.73 -3.19
CA ASN A 76 -2.83 -9.40 -1.89
C ASN A 76 -2.40 -10.87 -1.99
N GLN A 77 -1.99 -11.34 -3.17
CA GLN A 77 -1.63 -12.73 -3.45
C GLN A 77 -0.11 -12.95 -3.39
N ALA A 78 0.32 -14.05 -2.76
CA ALA A 78 1.74 -14.40 -2.62
C ALA A 78 2.42 -14.63 -3.99
N ARG A 79 1.70 -15.20 -4.97
CA ARG A 79 2.21 -15.43 -6.34
C ARG A 79 2.65 -14.15 -7.06
N HIS A 80 2.21 -12.98 -6.61
CA HIS A 80 2.59 -11.67 -7.16
C HIS A 80 3.78 -11.03 -6.41
N GLY A 81 4.50 -11.81 -5.60
CA GLY A 81 5.65 -11.35 -4.82
C GLY A 81 5.28 -10.65 -3.51
N LYS A 82 4.04 -10.79 -3.02
CA LYS A 82 3.66 -10.28 -1.69
C LYS A 82 4.29 -11.12 -0.59
N ALA A 83 4.94 -10.48 0.37
CA ALA A 83 5.45 -11.08 1.61
C ALA A 83 5.11 -10.20 2.82
N GLY A 84 5.44 -10.63 4.04
CA GLY A 84 4.99 -9.99 5.29
C GLY A 84 5.14 -8.46 5.34
N ALA A 85 6.34 -7.96 5.02
CA ALA A 85 6.63 -6.51 4.94
C ALA A 85 6.81 -6.00 3.50
N MET A 86 6.45 -6.80 2.49
CA MET A 86 6.68 -6.51 1.08
C MET A 86 5.37 -6.50 0.30
N LYS A 87 5.08 -5.37 -0.35
CA LYS A 87 3.97 -5.27 -1.29
C LYS A 87 4.25 -6.14 -2.53
N ALA A 88 3.20 -6.60 -3.19
CA ALA A 88 3.35 -7.23 -4.51
C ALA A 88 4.13 -6.32 -5.48
N LYS A 89 4.71 -6.92 -6.54
CA LYS A 89 5.42 -6.15 -7.58
C LYS A 89 4.50 -5.10 -8.19
N ASN A 90 5.07 -3.98 -8.65
CA ASN A 90 4.30 -2.85 -9.17
C ASN A 90 3.50 -3.18 -10.44
N GLU A 91 3.91 -4.17 -11.22
CA GLU A 91 3.14 -4.69 -12.37
C GLU A 91 1.79 -5.26 -11.93
N PHE A 92 1.71 -5.83 -10.71
CA PHE A 92 0.48 -6.35 -10.11
C PHE A 92 -0.26 -5.27 -9.31
N THR A 93 -0.66 -4.21 -10.01
CA THR A 93 -1.49 -3.13 -9.50
C THR A 93 -2.71 -2.87 -10.39
N VAL A 94 -3.81 -2.45 -9.77
CA VAL A 94 -5.04 -2.01 -10.45
C VAL A 94 -5.52 -0.67 -9.89
N PRO A 95 -6.18 0.21 -10.68
CA PRO A 95 -6.80 1.42 -10.15
C PRO A 95 -7.97 1.06 -9.23
N GLY A 96 -7.97 1.58 -8.00
CA GLY A 96 -9.08 1.39 -7.06
C GLY A 96 -9.35 2.62 -6.21
N CYS A 97 -10.62 2.97 -6.04
CA CYS A 97 -11.03 4.05 -5.14
C CYS A 97 -10.77 3.67 -3.67
N ASN A 98 -10.71 4.67 -2.78
CA ASN A 98 -10.38 4.47 -1.37
C ASN A 98 -11.23 3.39 -0.68
N ALA A 99 -12.54 3.32 -0.96
CA ALA A 99 -13.43 2.33 -0.34
C ALA A 99 -13.11 0.89 -0.80
N CYS A 100 -12.91 0.69 -2.11
CA CYS A 100 -12.54 -0.62 -2.66
C CYS A 100 -11.13 -1.04 -2.22
N HIS A 101 -10.20 -0.09 -2.17
CA HIS A 101 -8.85 -0.30 -1.69
C HIS A 101 -8.86 -0.78 -0.22
N ALA A 102 -9.60 -0.10 0.65
CA ALA A 102 -9.75 -0.52 2.04
C ALA A 102 -10.39 -1.92 2.16
N TRP A 103 -11.37 -2.25 1.31
CA TRP A 103 -12.03 -3.55 1.32
C TRP A 103 -11.09 -4.72 0.95
N ILE A 104 -10.23 -4.55 -0.06
CA ILE A 104 -9.28 -5.60 -0.45
C ILE A 104 -8.16 -5.77 0.58
N ASP A 105 -7.69 -4.68 1.19
CA ASP A 105 -6.52 -4.68 2.08
C ASP A 105 -6.86 -5.01 3.52
N GLN A 106 -8.04 -4.58 3.97
CA GLN A 106 -8.43 -4.69 5.37
C GLN A 106 -9.54 -5.74 5.49
N ASN A 107 -9.46 -6.58 6.53
CA ASN A 107 -10.48 -7.59 6.78
C ASN A 107 -11.61 -7.10 7.70
N ARG A 108 -12.11 -5.87 7.48
CA ARG A 108 -13.12 -5.26 8.38
C ARG A 108 -14.51 -5.87 8.25
N VAL A 109 -14.90 -6.24 7.03
CA VAL A 109 -16.22 -6.83 6.71
C VAL A 109 -16.19 -8.37 6.66
N GLY A 110 -15.08 -9.00 7.02
CA GLY A 110 -14.98 -10.47 7.09
C GLY A 110 -15.09 -11.22 5.75
N ALA A 111 -14.98 -10.52 4.61
CA ALA A 111 -15.05 -11.16 3.30
C ALA A 111 -13.96 -12.25 3.16
N PRO A 112 -14.30 -13.46 2.67
CA PRO A 112 -13.32 -14.52 2.49
C PRO A 112 -12.15 -14.09 1.61
N LYS A 113 -10.94 -14.54 1.97
CA LYS A 113 -9.71 -14.19 1.25
C LYS A 113 -9.81 -14.48 -0.25
N GLN A 114 -10.41 -15.63 -0.61
CA GLN A 114 -10.57 -16.02 -2.01
C GLN A 114 -11.47 -15.05 -2.78
N VAL A 115 -12.58 -14.58 -2.19
CA VAL A 115 -13.47 -13.59 -2.82
C VAL A 115 -12.71 -12.29 -3.14
N LYS A 116 -11.82 -11.85 -2.24
CA LYS A 116 -10.98 -10.68 -2.50
C LYS A 116 -9.99 -10.92 -3.65
N PHE A 117 -9.45 -12.13 -3.74
CA PHE A 117 -8.55 -12.52 -4.83
C PHE A 117 -9.28 -12.57 -6.16
N ASP A 118 -10.48 -13.13 -6.20
CA ASP A 118 -11.28 -13.22 -7.43
C ASP A 118 -11.69 -11.84 -7.94
N VAL A 119 -12.11 -10.94 -7.03
CA VAL A 119 -12.41 -9.55 -7.38
C VAL A 119 -11.17 -8.84 -7.94
N TRP A 120 -10.02 -9.02 -7.29
CA TRP A 120 -8.78 -8.42 -7.76
C TRP A 120 -8.33 -8.99 -9.11
N ASN A 121 -8.43 -10.31 -9.32
CA ASN A 121 -8.08 -10.97 -10.58
C ASN A 121 -8.94 -10.45 -11.73
N ARG A 122 -10.27 -10.39 -11.55
CA ARG A 122 -11.18 -9.83 -12.56
C ARG A 122 -10.89 -8.36 -12.86
N ALA A 123 -10.51 -7.58 -11.85
CA ALA A 123 -10.09 -6.20 -12.04
C ALA A 123 -8.78 -6.12 -12.86
N TYR A 124 -7.83 -7.01 -12.57
CA TYR A 124 -6.54 -7.07 -13.23
C TYR A 124 -6.67 -7.50 -14.70
N GLU A 125 -7.45 -8.53 -14.99
CA GLU A 125 -7.75 -9.00 -16.35
C GLU A 125 -8.31 -7.88 -17.24
N ARG A 126 -9.20 -7.04 -16.69
CA ARG A 126 -9.74 -5.86 -17.40
C ARG A 126 -8.73 -4.73 -17.53
N TRP A 127 -7.88 -4.55 -16.52
CA TRP A 127 -6.95 -3.42 -16.44
C TRP A 127 -5.69 -3.65 -17.27
N GLU A 128 -5.14 -4.86 -17.26
CA GLU A 128 -3.88 -5.20 -17.93
C GLU A 128 -3.80 -4.75 -19.39
N PRO A 129 -4.78 -5.03 -20.28
CA PRO A 129 -4.72 -4.56 -21.66
C PRO A 129 -4.87 -3.03 -21.78
N VAL A 130 -5.58 -2.37 -20.86
CA VAL A 130 -5.68 -0.90 -20.83
C VAL A 130 -4.34 -0.29 -20.41
N ARG A 131 -3.75 -0.84 -19.35
CA ARG A 131 -2.44 -0.46 -18.83
C ARG A 131 -1.34 -0.63 -19.86
N ALA A 132 -1.33 -1.75 -20.57
CA ALA A 132 -0.36 -2.04 -21.62
C ALA A 132 -0.43 -1.01 -22.74
N ARG A 133 -1.63 -0.72 -23.27
CA ARG A 133 -1.87 0.36 -24.25
C ARG A 133 -1.38 1.72 -23.74
N LYS A 134 -1.69 2.06 -22.49
CA LYS A 134 -1.27 3.33 -21.86
C LYS A 134 0.25 3.44 -21.69
N MET A 135 0.93 2.31 -21.54
CA MET A 135 2.39 2.24 -21.41
C MET A 135 3.12 1.97 -22.73
N GLY A 136 2.40 1.89 -23.86
CA GLY A 136 2.99 1.54 -25.17
C GLY A 136 3.58 0.13 -25.20
N LEU A 137 3.12 -0.77 -24.33
CA LEU A 137 3.48 -2.19 -24.37
C LEU A 137 2.50 -2.88 -25.32
N GLU A 138 2.99 -3.42 -26.43
CA GLU A 138 2.17 -4.20 -27.35
C GLU A 138 1.65 -5.43 -26.59
N VAL A 139 0.32 -5.53 -26.44
CA VAL A 139 -0.31 -6.75 -25.95
C VAL A 139 -0.30 -7.72 -27.12
N GLY A 140 0.73 -8.57 -27.17
CA GLY A 140 0.73 -9.71 -28.07
C GLY A 140 -0.57 -10.48 -27.85
N SER A 141 -1.42 -10.47 -28.87
CA SER A 141 -2.62 -11.30 -28.97
C SER A 141 -2.20 -12.75 -28.71
N ALA A 142 -2.55 -13.30 -27.55
CA ALA A 142 -2.53 -14.75 -27.37
C ALA A 142 -3.64 -15.30 -28.28
N ALA A 143 -3.21 -15.88 -29.40
CA ALA A 143 -4.04 -16.68 -30.31
C ALA A 143 -4.45 -18.00 -29.64
#